data_AF-A0A839EC92-F1
#
_entry.id   AF-A0A839EC92-F1
#
_cell.length_a   1.000
_cell.length_b   1.000
_cell.length_c   1.000
_cell.angle_alpha   90.00
_cell.angle_beta   90.00
_cell.angle_gamma   90.00
#
_symmetry.space_group_name_H-M   'P 1'
#
loop_
_entity.id
_entity.type
_entity.pdbx_description
1 polymer ?
#
loop_
_entity_poly.entity_id
_entity_poly.type
_entity_poly.pdbx_seq_one_letter_code
_entity_poly.pdbx_strand_id
1 'polypeptide(L)' 'MNMMSLPAIVGISIGAAIAISFSKKNREKTGGKRLLMFIGGFAVTLVALLALNFGIYYSKMA' A
#
# COMPACT_ATOMS: atom_id res chain seq x y z
N MET A 1 -18.98 6.32 9.68
CA MET A 1 -17.85 6.08 8.77
C MET A 1 -17.90 4.64 8.26
N ASN A 2 -17.82 4.46 6.95
CA ASN A 2 -17.85 3.15 6.31
C ASN A 2 -16.44 2.51 6.39
N MET A 3 -16.35 1.22 6.67
CA MET A 3 -15.05 0.52 6.64
C MET A 3 -14.57 0.43 5.20
N MET A 4 -13.27 0.62 5.00
CA MET A 4 -12.66 0.41 3.70
C MET A 4 -12.77 -1.07 3.34
N SER A 5 -13.29 -1.37 2.15
CA SER A 5 -13.42 -2.73 1.66
C SER A 5 -12.04 -3.32 1.33
N LEU A 6 -11.87 -4.63 1.56
CA LEU A 6 -10.62 -5.34 1.24
C LEU A 6 -10.15 -5.11 -0.22
N PRO A 7 -11.04 -5.13 -1.24
CA PRO A 7 -10.64 -4.80 -2.61
C PRO A 7 -10.11 -3.37 -2.77
N ALA A 8 -10.65 -2.41 -2.03
CA ALA A 8 -10.17 -1.03 -2.06
C ALA A 8 -8.78 -0.91 -1.42
N ILE A 9 -8.54 -1.57 -0.29
CA ILE A 9 -7.23 -1.62 0.38
C ILE A 9 -6.17 -2.19 -0.56
N VAL A 10 -6.49 -3.33 -1.21
CA VAL A 10 -5.59 -3.97 -2.18
C VAL A 10 -5.36 -3.06 -3.38
N GLY A 11 -6.41 -2.47 -3.96
CA GLY A 11 -6.31 -1.57 -5.11
C GLY A 11 -5.45 -0.34 -4.84
N ILE A 12 -5.61 0.30 -3.68
CA ILE A 12 -4.80 1.46 -3.26
C ILE A 12 -3.35 1.04 -3.03
N SER A 13 -3.13 -0.11 -2.40
CA SER A 13 -1.78 -0.64 -2.16
C SER A 13 -1.05 -0.93 -3.48
N ILE A 14 -1.73 -1.53 -4.45
CA ILE A 14 -1.18 -1.76 -5.80
C ILE A 14 -0.87 -0.42 -6.47
N GLY A 15 -1.81 0.52 -6.50
CA GLY A 15 -1.62 1.83 -7.12
C GLY A 15 -0.44 2.61 -6.53
N ALA A 16 -0.32 2.63 -5.20
CA ALA A 16 0.80 3.26 -4.50
C ALA A 16 2.14 2.58 -4.83
N ALA A 17 2.17 1.24 -4.84
CA ALA A 17 3.37 0.48 -5.20
C ALA A 17 3.79 0.74 -6.66
N ILE A 18 2.85 0.80 -7.60
CA ILE A 18 3.13 1.14 -9.01
C ILE A 18 3.72 2.56 -9.07
N ALA A 19 3.10 3.54 -8.42
CA ALA A 19 3.57 4.93 -8.43
C ALA A 19 5.00 5.08 -7.88
N ILE A 20 5.33 4.37 -6.80
CA ILE A 20 6.67 4.37 -6.19
C ILE A 20 7.69 3.69 -7.11
N SER A 21 7.32 2.55 -7.71
CA SER A 21 8.18 1.80 -8.61
C SER A 21 8.40 2.47 -9.97
N PHE A 22 7.45 3.27 -10.44
CA PHE A 22 7.54 4.02 -11.70
C PHE A 22 7.93 5.50 -11.52
N SER A 23 8.16 5.95 -10.29
CA SER A 23 8.64 7.30 -10.01
C SER A 23 9.97 7.58 -10.72
N LYS A 24 10.13 8.81 -11.24
CA LYS A 24 11.29 9.27 -12.01
C LYS A 24 12.63 8.96 -11.31
N LYS A 25 12.63 8.96 -9.97
CA LYS A 25 13.78 8.67 -9.10
C LYS A 25 14.19 7.19 -9.04
N ASN A 26 13.28 6.27 -9.36
CA ASN A 26 13.52 4.82 -9.34
C ASN A 26 13.58 4.19 -10.74
N ARG A 27 13.33 4.99 -11.79
CA ARG A 27 13.27 4.54 -13.19
C ARG A 27 14.62 4.08 -13.74
N GLU A 28 15.72 4.58 -13.18
CA GLU A 28 17.11 4.22 -13.55
C GLU A 28 17.62 2.95 -12.84
N LYS A 29 16.83 2.38 -11.92
CA LYS A 29 17.23 1.18 -11.17
C LYS A 29 16.89 -0.09 -11.95
N THR A 30 17.84 -1.03 -11.95
CA THR A 30 17.71 -2.38 -12.56
C THR A 30 16.41 -3.07 -12.17
N GLY A 31 15.80 -3.82 -13.10
CA GLY A 31 14.47 -4.44 -12.94
C GLY A 31 14.23 -5.18 -11.61
N GLY A 32 15.24 -5.91 -11.10
CA GLY A 32 15.14 -6.59 -9.80
C GLY A 32 15.00 -5.65 -8.59
N LYS A 33 15.72 -4.51 -8.57
CA LYS A 33 15.60 -3.48 -7.52
C LYS A 33 14.24 -2.79 -7.56
N ARG A 34 13.66 -2.67 -8.77
CA ARG A 34 12.34 -2.10 -8.99
C ARG A 34 11.23 -3.03 -8.48
N LEU A 35 11.39 -4.34 -8.67
CA LEU A 35 10.48 -5.35 -8.11
C LEU A 35 10.54 -5.37 -6.58
N LEU A 36 11.73 -5.27 -5.98
CA LEU A 36 11.87 -5.16 -4.53
C LEU A 36 11.21 -3.91 -3.96
N MET A 37 11.35 -2.75 -4.63
CA MET A 37 10.65 -1.52 -4.23
C MET A 37 9.13 -1.63 -4.40
N PHE A 38 8.68 -2.35 -5.42
CA PHE A 38 7.26 -2.63 -5.60
C PHE A 38 6.71 -3.47 -4.46
N ILE A 39 7.33 -4.61 -4.17
CA ILE A 39 6.89 -5.52 -3.10
C ILE A 39 6.99 -4.85 -1.73
N GLY A 40 8.08 -4.13 -1.46
CA GLY A 40 8.25 -3.38 -0.22
C GLY A 40 7.22 -2.26 -0.06
N GLY A 41 7.01 -1.44 -1.11
CA GLY A 41 6.01 -0.38 -1.10
C GLY A 41 4.58 -0.91 -0.97
N PHE A 42 4.28 -2.01 -1.66
CA PHE A 42 3.00 -2.71 -1.56
C PHE A 42 2.75 -3.21 -0.14
N ALA A 43 3.71 -3.94 0.44
CA ALA A 43 3.58 -4.49 1.79
C ALA A 43 3.42 -3.39 2.86
N VAL A 44 4.22 -2.32 2.80
CA VAL A 44 4.13 -1.19 3.74
C VAL A 44 2.77 -0.51 3.65
N THR A 45 2.30 -0.23 2.42
CA THR A 45 1.02 0.45 2.21
C THR A 45 -0.15 -0.44 2.65
N LEU A 46 -0.07 -1.74 2.37
CA LEU A 46 -1.08 -2.71 2.75
C LEU A 46 -1.19 -2.83 4.27
N VAL A 47 -0.06 -2.98 4.97
CA VAL A 47 -0.02 -3.04 6.44
C VAL A 47 -0.53 -1.74 7.05
N ALA A 48 -0.16 -0.58 6.52
CA ALA A 48 -0.65 0.71 7.00
C ALA A 48 -2.17 0.86 6.85
N LEU A 49 -2.73 0.50 5.68
CA LEU A 49 -4.17 0.56 5.44
C LEU A 49 -4.94 -0.46 6.28
N LEU A 50 -4.39 -1.66 6.49
CA LEU A 50 -4.95 -2.65 7.41
C LEU A 50 -4.96 -2.13 8.85
N ALA A 51 -3.82 -1.60 9.33
CA ALA A 51 -3.71 -1.03 10.66
C ALA A 51 -4.69 0.14 10.87
N LEU A 52 -4.85 1.03 9.89
CA LEU A 52 -5.84 2.10 9.93
C LEU A 52 -7.28 1.56 9.94
N ASN A 53 -7.57 0.54 9.12
CA ASN A 53 -8.89 -0.10 9.09
C ASN A 53 -9.23 -0.74 10.45
N PHE A 54 -8.28 -1.45 11.07
CA PHE A 54 -8.41 -2.02 12.41
C PHE A 54 -8.49 -0.97 13.51
N GLY A 55 -7.70 0.10 13.44
CA GLY A 55 -7.75 1.20 14.40
C GLY A 55 -9.12 1.89 14.39
N ILE A 56 -9.68 2.15 13.20
CA ILE A 56 -11.04 2.69 13.05
C ILE A 56 -12.09 1.70 13.54
N TYR A 57 -11.92 0.39 13.29
CA TYR A 57 -12.80 -0.65 13.82
C TYR A 57 -12.81 -0.62 15.35
N TYR A 58 -11.65 -0.63 15.98
CA TYR A 58 -11.51 -0.64 17.44
C TYR A 58 -12.02 0.65 18.09
N SER A 59 -11.67 1.82 17.54
CA SER A 59 -12.18 3.12 18.02
C SER A 59 -13.69 3.29 17.84
N LYS A 60 -14.34 2.49 16.98
CA LYS A 60 -15.80 2.48 16.85
C LYS A 60 -16.45 1.48 17.81
N MET A 61 -15.69 0.50 18.29
CA MET A 61 -16.15 -0.56 19.19
C MET A 61 -15.91 -0.21 20.67
N ALA A 62 -14.97 0.70 20.95
CA ALA A 62 -14.78 1.39 22.23
C ALA A 62 -15.76 2.57 22.37
#